data_AF-E5KHS1-F1
#
_entry.id   AF-E5KHS1-F1
#
_cell.length_a   1.000
_cell.length_b   1.000
_cell.length_c   1.000
_cell.angle_alpha   90.00
_cell.angle_beta   90.00
_cell.angle_gamma   90.00
#
_symmetry.space_group_name_H-M   'P 1'
#
loop_
_entity.id
_entity.type
_entity.pdbx_description
1 polymer ?
#
loop_
_entity_poly.entity_id
_entity_poly.type
_entity_poly.pdbx_seq_one_letter_code
_entity_poly.pdbx_strand_id
1 'polypeptide(L)' 'YPGARYYGGNEYIDMAETLCQKRALEAFRLDPAKWGVNVQPLSGSPSNFQVYTALLKAHDRIMALDPPHGGHLSHGYQ' A
#
# COMPACT_ATOMS: atom_id res chain seq x y z
N TYR A 1 2.28 12.53 -4.68
CA TYR A 1 2.08 12.53 -3.22
C TYR A 1 1.80 13.95 -2.75
N PRO A 2 1.31 14.17 -1.52
CA PRO A 2 1.10 15.52 -0.99
C PRO A 2 2.37 16.38 -1.10
N GLY A 3 2.25 17.64 -1.54
CA GLY A 3 3.38 18.55 -1.77
C GLY A 3 4.24 18.25 -3.01
N ALA A 4 4.01 17.13 -3.68
CA ALA A 4 4.73 16.70 -4.89
C ALA A 4 3.73 16.16 -5.93
N ARG A 5 2.83 17.04 -6.38
CA ARG A 5 1.82 16.78 -7.41
C ARG A 5 2.32 17.24 -8.78
N TYR A 6 1.89 16.54 -9.81
CA TYR A 6 2.13 16.96 -11.20
C TYR A 6 1.29 18.19 -11.60
N TYR A 7 0.15 18.42 -10.94
CA TYR A 7 -0.79 19.50 -11.25
C TYR A 7 -1.02 20.41 -10.04
N GLY A 8 -1.33 21.68 -10.30
CA GLY A 8 -1.76 22.64 -9.26
C GLY A 8 -3.21 22.42 -8.79
N GLY A 9 -3.65 23.22 -7.81
CA GLY A 9 -5.03 23.20 -7.29
C GLY A 9 -5.37 22.01 -6.38
N ASN A 10 -4.37 21.37 -5.79
CA ASN A 10 -4.53 20.18 -4.95
C ASN A 10 -4.48 20.49 -3.45
N GLU A 11 -4.62 21.75 -3.00
CA GLU A 11 -4.41 22.10 -1.58
C GLU A 11 -5.29 21.27 -0.65
N TYR A 12 -6.59 21.17 -0.94
CA TYR A 12 -7.54 20.41 -0.11
C TYR A 12 -7.36 18.89 -0.23
N ILE A 13 -6.92 18.40 -1.39
CA ILE A 13 -6.65 16.98 -1.60
C ILE A 13 -5.40 16.55 -0.83
N ASP A 14 -4.37 17.39 -0.81
CA ASP A 14 -3.16 17.18 -0.03
C ASP A 14 -3.46 17.17 1.47
N MET A 15 -4.33 18.07 1.94
CA MET A 15 -4.82 18.04 3.33
C MET A 15 -5.54 16.73 3.65
N ALA A 16 -6.44 16.26 2.77
CA ALA A 16 -7.19 15.04 2.98
C ALA A 16 -6.27 13.80 2.99
N GLU A 17 -5.34 13.69 2.04
CA GLU A 17 -4.42 12.56 1.96
C GLU A 17 -3.45 12.53 3.15
N THR A 18 -2.89 13.69 3.53
CA THR A 18 -2.01 13.80 4.70
C THR A 18 -2.72 13.42 5.99
N LEU A 19 -3.98 13.87 6.17
CA LEU A 19 -4.80 13.48 7.32
C LEU A 19 -5.09 11.98 7.34
N CYS A 20 -5.39 11.39 6.18
CA CYS A 20 -5.62 9.96 6.04
C CYS A 20 -4.38 9.15 6.44
N GLN A 21 -3.20 9.54 5.94
CA GLN A 21 -1.92 8.91 6.30
C GLN A 21 -1.66 8.99 7.81
N LYS A 22 -1.81 10.18 8.41
CA LYS A 22 -1.64 10.37 9.86
C LYS A 22 -2.58 9.47 10.67
N ARG A 23 -3.87 9.46 10.33
CA ARG A 23 -4.87 8.65 11.02
C ARG A 23 -4.63 7.15 10.85
N ALA A 24 -4.14 6.71 9.69
CA ALA A 24 -3.79 5.32 9.48
C ALA A 24 -2.67 4.88 10.43
N LEU A 25 -1.61 5.67 10.57
CA LEU A 25 -0.53 5.37 11.53
C LEU A 25 -1.04 5.38 12.99
N GLU A 26 -1.85 6.37 13.36
CA GLU A 26 -2.45 6.47 14.70
C GLU A 26 -3.35 5.27 15.03
N ALA A 27 -4.19 4.82 14.09
CA ALA A 27 -5.10 3.71 14.28
C ALA A 27 -4.38 2.39 14.62
N PHE A 28 -3.18 2.19 14.08
CA PHE A 28 -2.34 1.03 14.37
C PHE A 28 -1.25 1.31 15.43
N ARG A 29 -1.27 2.50 16.06
CA ARG A 29 -0.31 2.94 17.10
C ARG A 29 1.14 2.88 16.63
N LEU A 30 1.38 3.31 15.40
CA LEU A 30 2.71 3.28 14.77
C LEU A 30 3.45 4.60 14.99
N ASP A 31 4.75 4.50 15.27
CA ASP A 31 5.67 5.62 15.31
C ASP A 31 5.96 6.13 13.89
N PRO A 32 5.59 7.37 13.53
CA PRO A 32 5.83 7.91 12.19
C PRO A 32 7.30 8.03 11.80
N ALA A 33 8.23 7.99 12.76
CA ALA A 33 9.66 7.97 12.46
C ALA A 33 10.15 6.59 11.96
N LYS A 34 9.38 5.53 12.22
CA LYS A 34 9.72 4.14 11.84
C LYS A 34 8.82 3.59 10.73
N TRP A 35 7.61 4.13 10.61
CA TRP A 35 6.59 3.64 9.69
C TRP A 35 6.08 4.74 8.77
N GLY A 36 6.08 4.43 7.48
CA GLY A 36 5.31 5.17 6.47
C GLY A 36 4.06 4.40 6.09
N VAL A 37 3.14 5.07 5.36
CA VAL A 37 1.94 4.43 4.80
C VAL A 37 1.61 5.05 3.44
N ASN A 38 1.26 4.20 2.48
CA ASN A 38 0.64 4.62 1.22
C ASN A 38 -0.85 4.28 1.28
N VAL A 39 -1.72 5.29 1.12
CA VAL A 39 -3.18 5.18 1.18
C VAL A 39 -3.85 5.22 -0.19
N GLN A 40 -3.08 5.14 -1.28
CA GLN A 40 -3.56 5.22 -2.66
C GLN A 40 -3.89 3.88 -3.37
N PRO A 41 -3.49 2.67 -2.90
CA PRO A 41 -3.90 1.44 -3.57
C PRO A 41 -5.43 1.32 -3.68
N LEU A 42 -5.91 0.99 -4.87
CA LEU A 42 -7.34 1.01 -5.20
C LEU A 42 -8.15 -0.10 -4.51
N SER A 43 -7.48 -1.20 -4.13
CA SER A 43 -8.07 -2.34 -3.41
C SER A 43 -6.97 -3.26 -2.86
N GLY A 44 -7.33 -4.33 -2.15
CA GLY A 44 -6.38 -5.26 -1.53
C GLY A 44 -5.50 -6.02 -2.53
N SER A 45 -6.10 -6.61 -3.57
CA SER A 45 -5.35 -7.35 -4.59
C SER A 45 -4.29 -6.51 -5.33
N PRO A 46 -4.61 -5.31 -5.86
CA PRO A 46 -3.59 -4.46 -6.48
C PRO A 46 -2.57 -3.92 -5.47
N SER A 47 -2.93 -3.74 -4.19
CA SER A 47 -1.97 -3.36 -3.14
C SER A 47 -0.84 -4.40 -3.01
N ASN A 48 -1.20 -5.69 -2.94
CA ASN A 48 -0.22 -6.78 -2.89
C ASN A 48 0.67 -6.81 -4.14
N PHE A 49 0.07 -6.68 -5.32
CA PHE A 49 0.83 -6.67 -6.58
C PHE A 49 1.83 -5.50 -6.67
N GLN A 50 1.45 -4.32 -6.17
CA GLN A 50 2.33 -3.16 -6.10
C GLN A 50 3.50 -3.38 -5.15
N VAL A 51 3.31 -4.06 -4.01
CA VAL A 51 4.39 -4.44 -3.09
C VAL A 51 5.38 -5.38 -3.78
N TYR A 52 4.90 -6.41 -4.47
CA TYR A 52 5.79 -7.33 -5.20
C TYR A 52 6.57 -6.60 -6.28
N THR A 53 5.91 -5.71 -7.03
CA THR A 53 6.57 -4.90 -8.07
C THR A 53 7.63 -3.96 -7.50
N ALA A 54 7.43 -3.44 -6.29
CA ALA A 54 8.38 -2.54 -5.64
C ALA A 54 9.63 -3.25 -5.09
N LEU A 55 9.50 -4.51 -4.66
CA LEU A 55 10.54 -5.23 -3.92
C LEU A 55 11.20 -6.37 -4.70
N LEU A 56 10.53 -6.92 -5.71
CA LEU A 56 10.95 -8.10 -6.43
C LEU A 56 11.15 -7.81 -7.91
N LYS A 57 12.06 -8.55 -8.54
CA LYS A 57 12.17 -8.61 -9.99
C LYS A 57 11.19 -9.62 -10.55
N ALA A 58 10.89 -9.50 -11.85
CA ALA A 58 10.16 -10.54 -12.55
C ALA A 58 10.86 -11.90 -12.35
N HIS A 59 10.08 -12.93 -12.04
CA HIS A 59 10.52 -14.30 -11.75
C HIS A 59 11.23 -14.54 -10.41
N ASP A 60 11.37 -13.52 -9.55
CA ASP A 60 11.71 -13.77 -8.14
C ASP A 60 10.59 -14.57 -7.46
N ARG A 61 10.93 -15.21 -6.33
CA ARG A 61 10.07 -16.21 -5.69
C ARG A 61 9.30 -15.61 -4.51
N ILE A 62 8.05 -16.04 -4.37
CA ILE A 62 7.16 -15.72 -3.25
C ILE A 62 6.66 -17.05 -2.68
N MET A 63 6.54 -17.15 -1.35
CA MET A 63 5.82 -18.23 -0.67
C MET A 63 4.63 -17.64 0.07
N ALA A 64 3.47 -18.31 -0.02
CA ALA A 64 2.24 -17.92 0.64
C ALA A 64 1.39 -19.15 0.99
N LEU A 65 0.36 -18.95 1.81
CA LEU A 65 -0.63 -19.98 2.11
C LEU A 65 -1.44 -20.33 0.85
N ASP A 66 -1.61 -21.63 0.62
CA ASP A 66 -2.37 -22.16 -0.52
C ASP A 66 -3.87 -21.85 -0.40
N PRO A 67 -4.60 -21.40 -1.45
CA PRO A 67 -6.02 -21.05 -1.36
C PRO A 67 -6.95 -22.15 -0.82
N PRO A 68 -6.81 -23.45 -1.18
CA PRO A 68 -7.56 -24.54 -0.55
C PRO A 68 -7.32 -24.67 0.96
N HIS A 69 -6.20 -24.14 1.47
CA HIS A 69 -5.85 -24.09 2.88
C HIS A 69 -6.14 -22.73 3.53
N GLY A 70 -6.93 -21.87 2.88
CA GLY A 70 -7.33 -20.55 3.40
C GLY A 70 -6.47 -19.38 2.92
N GLY A 71 -5.62 -19.59 1.92
CA GLY A 71 -4.91 -18.51 1.23
C GLY A 71 -5.82 -17.58 0.42
N HIS A 72 -5.25 -16.50 -0.12
CA HIS A 72 -5.95 -15.55 -0.99
C HIS A 72 -5.28 -15.48 -2.36
N LEU A 73 -6.08 -15.37 -3.43
CA LEU A 73 -5.61 -15.44 -4.82
C LEU A 73 -4.49 -14.45 -5.16
N SER A 74 -4.49 -13.26 -4.53
CA SER A 74 -3.46 -12.24 -4.76
C SER A 74 -2.08 -12.59 -4.18
N HIS A 75 -1.93 -13.74 -3.51
CA HIS A 75 -0.65 -14.24 -3.01
C HIS A 75 -0.01 -15.29 -3.94
N GLY A 76 -0.64 -15.63 -5.06
CA GLY A 76 -0.20 -16.65 -5.99
C GLY A 76 -1.07 -17.91 -5.92
N TYR A 77 -1.36 -18.47 -7.09
CA TYR A 77 -2.07 -19.74 -7.26
C TYR A 77 -1.60 -20.39 -8.56
N GLN A 78 -1.49 -21.71 -8.60
CA GLN A 78 -1.11 -22.49 -9.79
C GLN A 78 -2.28 -23.33 -10.29
#